data_AF-A0A8T3NLI5-F1
#
_entry.id   AF-A0A8T3NLI5-F1
#
_cell.length_a   1.000
_cell.length_b   1.000
_cell.length_c   1.000
_cell.angle_alpha   90.00
_cell.angle_beta   90.00
_cell.angle_gamma   90.00
#
_symmetry.space_group_name_H-M   'P 1'
#
loop_
_entity.id
_entity.type
_entity.pdbx_description
1 polymer ?
#
loop_
_entity_poly.entity_id
_entity_poly.type
_entity_poly.pdbx_seq_one_letter_code
_entity_poly.pdbx_strand_id
1 'polypeptide(L)'
;MHLAELGPDWDSYGGAPPTAIAIARAGLLILTVARRFCASSRAPIEPFAVMPIADGGVQLEWRGATEDLELDIGPDGVIGYLLIDRRQDERRFEEGEGLSSSEALELVKRVLH
;
A
#
# COMPACT_ATOMS: atom_id res chain seq x y z
N MET A 1 13.11 2.68 -9.73
CA MET A 1 12.43 1.57 -10.44
C MET A 1 11.12 2.11 -10.98
N HIS A 2 10.84 1.94 -12.28
CA HIS A 2 9.57 2.34 -12.87
C HIS A 2 8.70 1.09 -13.02
N LEU A 3 7.61 0.98 -12.24
CA LEU A 3 6.79 -0.24 -12.17
C LEU A 3 6.26 -0.68 -13.54
N ALA A 4 5.93 0.29 -14.41
CA ALA A 4 5.39 0.04 -15.75
C ALA A 4 6.42 -0.55 -16.74
N GLU A 5 7.71 -0.55 -16.40
CA GLU A 5 8.79 -1.06 -17.25
C GLU A 5 9.23 -2.47 -16.86
N LEU A 6 8.68 -3.04 -15.79
CA LEU A 6 9.01 -4.41 -15.41
C LEU A 6 8.53 -5.37 -16.48
N GLY A 7 9.44 -6.23 -16.93
CA GLY A 7 9.12 -7.35 -17.80
C GLY A 7 8.60 -8.55 -17.01
N PRO A 8 8.16 -9.61 -17.70
CA PRO A 8 7.94 -10.91 -17.09
C PRO A 8 9.20 -11.42 -16.38
N ASP A 9 9.01 -12.19 -15.30
CA ASP A 9 10.10 -12.83 -14.54
C ASP A 9 11.10 -11.82 -13.94
N TRP A 10 10.62 -10.63 -13.56
CA TRP A 10 11.46 -9.54 -13.05
C TRP A 10 12.18 -9.89 -11.73
N ASP A 11 11.65 -10.87 -10.99
CA ASP A 11 12.20 -11.35 -9.73
C ASP A 11 13.00 -12.65 -9.85
N SER A 12 13.12 -13.24 -11.06
CA SER A 12 13.70 -14.58 -11.31
C SER A 12 12.93 -15.76 -10.69
N TYR A 13 11.73 -15.52 -10.17
CA TYR A 13 10.82 -16.52 -9.60
C TYR A 13 9.46 -16.57 -10.32
N GLY A 14 9.38 -16.02 -11.53
CA GLY A 14 8.17 -16.01 -12.35
C GLY A 14 7.24 -14.83 -12.12
N GLY A 15 7.71 -13.76 -11.47
CA GLY A 15 6.92 -12.57 -11.17
C GLY A 15 6.28 -11.96 -12.42
N ALA A 16 4.95 -11.80 -12.38
CA ALA A 16 4.21 -11.07 -13.39
C ALA A 16 4.50 -9.56 -13.27
N PRO A 17 4.57 -8.84 -14.40
CA PRO A 17 4.72 -7.39 -14.35
C PRO A 17 3.45 -6.74 -13.78
N PRO A 18 3.57 -5.64 -13.01
CA PRO A 18 2.40 -4.97 -12.47
C PRO A 18 1.40 -4.54 -13.55
N THR A 19 0.11 -4.77 -13.33
CA THR A 19 -0.92 -4.39 -14.31
C THR A 19 -1.13 -2.87 -14.32
N ALA A 20 -1.62 -2.35 -15.45
CA ALA A 20 -1.99 -0.94 -15.55
C ALA A 20 -3.08 -0.55 -14.53
N ILE A 21 -3.97 -1.48 -14.18
CA ILE A 21 -5.03 -1.27 -13.18
C ILE A 21 -4.42 -1.09 -11.79
N ALA A 22 -3.52 -1.98 -11.39
CA ALA A 22 -2.85 -1.91 -10.10
C ALA A 22 -2.03 -0.61 -9.96
N ILE A 23 -1.22 -0.28 -10.98
CA ILE A 23 -0.43 0.97 -11.02
C ILE A 23 -1.33 2.20 -10.92
N ALA A 24 -2.40 2.26 -11.72
CA ALA A 24 -3.31 3.42 -11.73
C ALA A 24 -4.03 3.60 -10.38
N ARG A 25 -4.50 2.51 -9.77
CA ARG A 25 -5.16 2.56 -8.46
C ARG A 25 -4.18 2.95 -7.34
N ALA A 26 -2.96 2.42 -7.36
CA ALA A 26 -1.90 2.81 -6.44
C ALA A 26 -1.61 4.31 -6.52
N GLY A 27 -1.38 4.82 -7.75
CA GLY A 27 -1.15 6.24 -7.99
C GLY A 27 -2.32 7.12 -7.54
N LEU A 28 -3.55 6.72 -7.82
CA LEU A 28 -4.74 7.45 -7.39
C LEU A 28 -4.87 7.50 -5.87
N LEU A 29 -4.59 6.39 -5.18
CA LEU A 29 -4.65 6.33 -3.71
C LEU A 29 -3.59 7.26 -3.09
N ILE A 30 -2.34 7.19 -3.56
CA ILE A 30 -1.25 8.07 -3.10
C ILE A 30 -1.62 9.54 -3.30
N LEU A 31 -2.10 9.91 -4.49
CA LEU A 31 -2.54 11.29 -4.77
C LEU A 31 -3.69 11.72 -3.86
N THR A 32 -4.61 10.82 -3.53
CA THR A 32 -5.75 11.10 -2.66
C THR A 32 -5.31 11.29 -1.21
N VAL A 33 -4.42 10.42 -0.71
CA VAL A 33 -3.77 10.54 0.61
C VAL A 33 -3.04 11.88 0.73
N ALA A 34 -2.19 12.21 -0.26
CA ALA A 34 -1.48 13.48 -0.30
C ALA A 34 -2.43 14.68 -0.26
N ARG A 35 -3.48 14.69 -1.09
CA ARG A 35 -4.46 15.80 -1.12
C ARG A 35 -5.24 15.95 0.18
N ARG A 36 -5.59 14.84 0.84
CA ARG A 36 -6.47 14.85 2.01
C ARG A 36 -5.73 15.16 3.31
N PHE A 37 -4.46 14.77 3.41
CA PHE A 37 -3.71 14.84 4.67
C PHE A 37 -2.51 15.81 4.67
N CYS A 38 -2.18 16.45 3.53
CA CYS A 38 -1.08 17.44 3.40
C CYS A 38 -1.08 18.51 4.49
N ALA A 39 -2.25 19.04 4.85
CA ALA A 39 -2.34 20.13 5.82
C ALA A 39 -2.30 19.69 7.29
N SER A 40 -2.47 18.40 7.59
CA SER A 40 -2.78 17.92 8.96
C SER A 40 -1.80 16.89 9.52
N SER A 41 -0.90 16.33 8.70
CA SER A 41 0.02 15.29 9.14
C SER A 41 1.27 15.85 9.81
N ARG A 42 1.72 15.20 10.90
CA ARG A 42 3.05 15.39 11.49
C ARG A 42 4.09 14.38 10.96
N ALA A 43 3.63 13.33 10.29
CA ALA A 43 4.45 12.28 9.69
C ALA A 43 4.53 12.43 8.16
N PRO A 44 5.54 11.83 7.49
CA PRO A 44 5.55 11.74 6.03
C PRO A 44 4.25 11.10 5.52
N ILE A 45 3.57 11.79 4.62
CA ILE A 45 2.27 11.35 4.07
C ILE A 45 2.49 10.37 2.89
N GLU A 46 3.67 10.44 2.29
CA GLU A 46 4.09 9.52 1.25
C GLU A 46 4.28 8.11 1.82
N PRO A 47 3.95 7.06 1.05
CA PRO A 47 4.29 5.70 1.44
C PRO A 47 5.79 5.59 1.73
N PHE A 48 6.14 4.82 2.76
CA PHE A 48 7.50 4.37 3.02
C PHE A 48 8.05 3.57 1.83
N ALA A 49 7.22 2.72 1.23
CA ALA A 49 7.58 1.92 0.06
C ALA A 49 6.44 1.78 -0.93
N VAL A 50 6.81 1.64 -2.21
CA VAL A 50 5.94 1.29 -3.33
C VAL A 50 6.62 0.18 -4.10
N MET A 51 6.05 -1.02 -4.11
CA MET A 51 6.73 -2.23 -4.57
C MET A 51 5.83 -3.05 -5.52
N PRO A 52 6.37 -3.70 -6.56
CA PRO A 52 5.63 -4.69 -7.33
C PRO A 52 5.39 -5.95 -6.48
N ILE A 53 4.27 -6.62 -6.71
CA ILE A 53 3.98 -7.95 -6.14
C ILE A 53 4.03 -8.98 -7.29
N ALA A 54 4.49 -10.20 -6.99
CA ALA A 54 4.75 -11.25 -7.99
C ALA A 54 3.52 -11.66 -8.82
N ASP A 55 2.31 -11.36 -8.36
CA ASP A 55 1.05 -11.65 -9.06
C ASP A 55 0.64 -10.56 -10.08
N GLY A 56 1.45 -9.50 -10.23
CA GLY A 56 1.12 -8.34 -11.06
C GLY A 56 0.40 -7.24 -10.30
N GLY A 57 0.36 -7.30 -8.97
CA GLY A 57 -0.11 -6.24 -8.10
C GLY A 57 0.95 -5.18 -7.76
N VAL A 58 0.55 -4.23 -6.92
CA VAL A 58 1.41 -3.19 -6.33
C VAL A 58 1.12 -3.09 -4.83
N GLN A 59 2.16 -3.17 -4.02
CA GLN A 59 2.11 -2.95 -2.58
C GLN A 59 2.49 -1.50 -2.24
N LEU A 60 1.75 -0.90 -1.31
CA LEU A 60 2.04 0.38 -0.70
C LEU A 60 2.25 0.17 0.80
N GLU A 61 3.31 0.73 1.36
CA GLU A 61 3.61 0.60 2.80
C GLU A 61 3.64 1.98 3.45
N TRP A 62 2.95 2.17 4.57
CA TRP A 62 3.12 3.31 5.46
C TRP A 62 3.61 2.82 6.82
N ARG A 63 4.56 3.57 7.42
CA ARG A 63 5.11 3.28 8.74
C ARG A 63 4.81 4.41 9.70
N GLY A 64 4.03 4.12 10.71
CA GLY A 64 3.73 5.01 11.82
C GLY A 64 4.67 4.78 13.00
N ALA A 65 4.47 5.56 14.07
CA ALA A 65 5.25 5.41 15.29
C ALA A 65 4.99 4.04 15.96
N THR A 66 3.73 3.59 15.93
CA THR A 66 3.28 2.41 16.65
C THR A 66 2.56 1.38 15.79
N GLU A 67 2.20 1.74 14.56
CA GLU A 67 1.48 0.88 13.64
C GLU A 67 2.13 0.98 12.25
N ASP A 68 2.18 -0.13 11.52
CA ASP A 68 2.55 -0.15 10.09
C ASP A 68 1.36 -0.66 9.28
N LEU A 69 1.18 -0.13 8.07
CA LEU A 69 0.13 -0.55 7.15
C LEU A 69 0.75 -0.92 5.81
N GLU A 70 0.42 -2.12 5.35
CA GLU A 70 0.63 -2.57 3.98
C GLU A 70 -0.73 -2.60 3.29
N LEU A 71 -0.81 -2.02 2.09
CA LEU A 71 -1.95 -2.12 1.20
C LEU A 71 -1.51 -2.82 -0.09
N ASP A 72 -2.13 -3.96 -0.37
CA ASP A 72 -1.86 -4.74 -1.56
C ASP A 72 -2.95 -4.48 -2.59
N ILE A 73 -2.58 -3.91 -3.72
CA ILE A 73 -3.48 -3.64 -4.82
C ILE A 73 -3.25 -4.73 -5.85
N GLY A 74 -4.14 -5.71 -5.89
CA GLY A 74 -4.05 -6.85 -6.79
C GLY A 74 -4.09 -6.47 -8.28
N PRO A 75 -3.82 -7.41 -9.18
CA PRO A 75 -3.79 -7.16 -10.63
C PRO A 75 -5.13 -6.68 -11.21
N ASP A 76 -6.25 -6.98 -10.55
CA ASP A 76 -7.62 -6.51 -10.85
C ASP A 76 -7.99 -5.22 -10.09
N GLY A 77 -7.11 -4.75 -9.22
CA GLY A 77 -7.26 -3.58 -8.40
C GLY A 77 -8.01 -3.79 -7.08
N VAL A 78 -8.37 -5.03 -6.71
CA VAL A 78 -8.87 -5.32 -5.36
C VAL A 78 -7.81 -4.92 -4.34
N ILE A 79 -8.24 -4.30 -3.24
CA ILE A 79 -7.34 -3.81 -2.20
C ILE A 79 -7.41 -4.76 -1.00
N GLY A 80 -6.30 -5.40 -0.71
CA GLY A 80 -6.02 -6.07 0.56
C GLY A 80 -5.24 -5.18 1.51
N TYR A 81 -5.19 -5.57 2.78
CA TYR A 81 -4.37 -4.89 3.77
C TYR A 81 -3.78 -5.84 4.81
N LEU A 82 -2.65 -5.41 5.37
CA LEU A 82 -2.08 -5.92 6.60
C LEU A 82 -1.73 -4.73 7.49
N LEU A 83 -2.33 -4.69 8.67
CA LEU A 83 -2.04 -3.71 9.72
C LEU A 83 -1.30 -4.39 10.87
N ILE A 84 -0.16 -3.81 11.23
CA ILE A 84 0.76 -4.34 12.23
C ILE A 84 0.82 -3.37 13.41
N ASP A 85 0.27 -3.74 14.57
CA ASP A 85 0.39 -2.96 15.81
C ASP A 85 1.64 -3.39 16.60
N ARG A 86 2.51 -2.42 16.89
CA ARG A 86 3.80 -2.55 17.58
C ARG A 86 3.81 -1.90 18.98
N ARG A 87 2.64 -1.57 19.57
CA ARG A 87 2.54 -0.89 20.88
C ARG A 87 2.91 -1.77 22.08
N GLN A 88 2.78 -3.08 21.94
CA GLN A 88 3.04 -4.05 23.01
C GLN A 88 4.32 -4.86 22.69
N ASP A 89 4.80 -5.62 23.69
CA ASP A 89 5.96 -6.52 23.51
C ASP A 89 5.71 -7.58 22.41
N GLU A 90 4.45 -7.87 22.12
CA GLU A 90 4.02 -8.74 21.03
C GLU A 90 3.35 -7.95 19.90
N ARG A 91 3.71 -8.26 18.65
CA ARG A 91 3.06 -7.69 17.46
C ARG A 91 1.67 -8.27 17.29
N ARG A 92 0.70 -7.40 16.97
CA ARG A 92 -0.66 -7.83 16.57
C ARG A 92 -0.87 -7.54 15.10
N PHE A 93 -1.56 -8.45 14.44
CA PHE A 93 -1.85 -8.38 13.01
C PHE A 93 -3.35 -8.33 12.80
N GLU A 94 -3.78 -7.41 11.94
CA GLU A 94 -5.15 -7.30 11.43
C GLU A 94 -5.05 -7.29 9.90
N GLU A 95 -5.71 -8.21 9.22
CA GLU A 95 -5.65 -8.34 7.76
C GLU A 95 -7.03 -8.54 7.17
N GLY A 96 -7.18 -8.19 5.89
CA GLY A 96 -8.42 -8.39 5.16
C GLY A 96 -8.30 -7.98 3.70
N GLU A 97 -9.38 -8.22 2.96
CA GLU A 97 -9.45 -8.02 1.52
C GLU A 97 -10.74 -7.30 1.11
N GLY A 98 -10.76 -6.78 -0.12
CA GLY A 98 -11.96 -6.14 -0.67
C GLY A 98 -12.21 -4.73 -0.15
N LEU A 99 -11.19 -4.03 0.35
CA LEU A 99 -11.36 -2.66 0.82
C LEU A 99 -11.82 -1.72 -0.29
N SER A 100 -12.79 -0.87 0.04
CA SER A 100 -13.06 0.34 -0.73
C SER A 100 -11.92 1.34 -0.59
N SER A 101 -11.82 2.28 -1.54
CA SER A 101 -10.85 3.38 -1.42
C SER A 101 -11.05 4.22 -0.16
N SER A 102 -12.29 4.35 0.32
CA SER A 102 -12.59 5.09 1.56
C SER A 102 -12.07 4.38 2.79
N GLU A 103 -12.23 3.05 2.89
CA GLU A 103 -11.70 2.26 4.00
C GLU A 103 -10.17 2.27 4.01
N ALA A 104 -9.54 2.11 2.84
CA ALA A 104 -8.09 2.23 2.70
C ALA A 104 -7.57 3.59 3.19
N LEU A 105 -8.28 4.69 2.89
CA LEU A 105 -7.91 6.03 3.37
C LEU A 105 -8.02 6.18 4.88
N GLU A 106 -9.03 5.57 5.52
CA GLU A 106 -9.16 5.61 6.98
C GLU A 106 -8.06 4.78 7.67
N LEU A 107 -7.62 3.66 7.09
CA LEU A 107 -6.46 2.92 7.58
C LEU A 107 -5.17 3.73 7.45
N VAL A 108 -4.92 4.37 6.30
CA VAL A 108 -3.74 5.24 6.12
C VAL A 108 -3.76 6.37 7.15
N LYS A 109 -4.92 7.01 7.34
CA LYS A 109 -5.07 8.06 8.35
C LYS A 109 -4.74 7.58 9.76
N ARG A 110 -5.16 6.36 10.14
CA ARG A 110 -4.85 5.76 11.45
C ARG A 110 -3.35 5.64 11.67
N VAL A 111 -2.58 5.26 10.65
CA VAL A 111 -1.12 5.11 10.75
C VAL A 111 -0.37 6.44 10.73
N LEU A 112 -0.91 7.47 10.07
CA LEU A 112 -0.30 8.80 10.00
C LEU A 112 -0.50 9.68 11.25
N HIS A 113 -1.35 9.27 12.20
CA HIS A 113 -1.73 10.03 13.40
C HIS A 113 -1.36 9.33 14.70
#